data_AF-A0A2H3JI42-F1
#
_entry.id   AF-A0A2H3JI42-F1
#
_cell.length_a   1.000
_cell.length_b   1.000
_cell.length_c   1.000
_cell.angle_alpha   90.00
_cell.angle_beta   90.00
_cell.angle_gamma   90.00
#
_symmetry.space_group_name_H-M   'P 1'
#
loop_
_entity.id
_entity.type
_entity.pdbx_description
1 polymer ?
#
loop_
_entity_poly.entity_id
_entity_poly.type
_entity_poly.pdbx_seq_one_letter_code
_entity_poly.pdbx_strand_id
1 'polypeptide(L)'
;MRFNEHIEFTIGPQGTEPYKGSNHAAGYDIHAAEDARINPHLTIVVTTDLKVLLPYGSFAKLETWSSMAIKGLQVQGGIIDWDYCGELKVMIHNLTDYPYYINAGDRITQMILHQVGHPSI
;
A
#
# COMPACT_ATOMS: atom_id res chain seq x y z
N MET A 1 -2.45 28.77 -0.66
CA MET A 1 -1.81 27.47 -0.34
C MET A 1 -1.51 26.81 -1.69
N ARG A 2 -0.28 26.36 -1.95
CA ARG A 2 0.00 25.59 -3.17
C ARG A 2 -0.37 24.13 -2.88
N PHE A 3 -1.31 23.60 -3.63
CA PHE A 3 -1.67 22.19 -3.54
C PHE A 3 -0.65 21.37 -4.32
N ASN A 4 -0.33 20.17 -3.83
CA ASN A 4 0.58 19.26 -4.51
C ASN A 4 -0.08 18.72 -5.79
N GLU A 5 0.65 18.71 -6.90
CA GLU A 5 0.19 18.23 -8.21
C GLU A 5 0.74 16.82 -8.54
N HIS A 6 1.70 16.33 -7.76
CA HIS A 6 2.39 15.07 -7.99
C HIS A 6 2.33 14.17 -6.75
N ILE A 7 2.63 12.88 -6.90
CA ILE A 7 2.84 12.01 -5.75
C ILE A 7 4.25 12.28 -5.22
N GLU A 8 4.37 12.52 -3.93
CA GLU A 8 5.68 12.65 -3.25
C GLU A 8 5.84 11.52 -2.24
N PHE A 9 6.94 10.77 -2.36
CA PHE A 9 7.30 9.73 -1.41
C PHE A 9 8.40 10.23 -0.47
N THR A 10 8.25 9.94 0.82
CA THR A 10 9.35 10.05 1.79
C THR A 10 9.68 8.65 2.27
N ILE A 11 10.92 8.22 2.05
CA ILE A 11 11.37 6.85 2.28
C ILE A 11 12.30 6.87 3.49
N GLY A 12 11.98 6.07 4.50
CA GLY A 12 12.82 5.86 5.66
C GLY A 12 13.95 4.86 5.39
N PRO A 13 14.82 4.61 6.38
CA PRO A 13 16.01 3.78 6.22
C PRO A 13 15.73 2.34 5.74
N GLN A 14 14.57 1.78 6.08
CA GLN A 14 14.16 0.42 5.72
C GLN A 14 13.13 0.40 4.59
N GLY A 15 12.70 1.57 4.13
CA GLY A 15 11.72 1.71 3.06
C GLY A 15 12.33 1.39 1.69
N THR A 16 11.46 0.98 0.77
CA THR A 16 11.82 0.76 -0.63
C THR A 16 11.09 1.77 -1.51
N GLU A 17 11.81 2.38 -2.45
CA GLU A 17 11.23 3.29 -3.45
C GLU A 17 10.09 2.59 -4.21
N PRO A 18 8.86 3.13 -4.19
CA PRO A 18 7.76 2.58 -4.97
C PRO A 18 8.00 2.75 -6.46
N TYR A 19 7.73 1.70 -7.24
CA TYR A 19 7.86 1.75 -8.69
C TYR A 19 6.68 1.09 -9.38
N LYS A 20 6.49 1.39 -10.66
CA LYS A 20 5.50 0.71 -11.50
C LYS A 20 6.12 -0.48 -12.19
N GLY A 21 5.46 -1.63 -12.16
CA GLY A 21 5.92 -2.81 -12.90
C GLY A 21 5.96 -2.65 -14.43
N SER A 22 5.29 -1.63 -14.97
CA SER A 22 5.41 -1.18 -16.37
C SER A 22 4.91 0.26 -16.50
N ASN A 23 5.16 0.91 -17.64
CA ASN A 23 4.65 2.25 -17.93
C ASN A 23 3.10 2.36 -17.88
N HIS A 24 2.41 1.22 -18.02
CA HIS A 24 0.95 1.14 -18.03
C HIS A 24 0.38 0.45 -16.78
N ALA A 25 1.21 0.17 -15.77
CA ALA A 25 0.72 -0.41 -14.53
C ALA A 25 -0.28 0.52 -13.83
N ALA A 26 -1.33 -0.08 -13.28
CA ALA A 26 -2.42 0.63 -12.63
C ALA A 26 -1.96 1.35 -11.34
N GLY A 27 -1.03 0.76 -10.61
CA GLY A 27 -0.54 1.28 -9.33
C GLY A 27 0.97 1.19 -9.17
N TYR A 28 1.44 1.69 -8.03
CA TYR A 28 2.82 1.62 -7.57
C TYR A 28 2.98 0.43 -6.64
N ASP A 29 4.05 -0.33 -6.83
CA ASP A 29 4.40 -1.47 -6.01
C ASP A 29 4.94 -1.01 -4.65
N ILE A 30 4.29 -1.46 -3.58
CA ILE A 30 4.66 -1.18 -2.18
C ILE A 30 5.28 -2.42 -1.55
N HIS A 31 6.34 -2.22 -0.78
CA HIS A 31 7.18 -3.29 -0.23
C HIS A 31 7.18 -3.26 1.31
N ALA A 32 7.43 -4.41 1.92
CA ALA A 32 7.59 -4.53 3.36
C ALA A 32 8.94 -3.95 3.81
N ALA A 33 8.96 -3.23 4.93
CA ALA A 33 10.20 -2.74 5.53
C ALA A 33 10.88 -3.79 6.44
N GLU A 34 10.14 -4.80 6.89
CA GLU A 34 10.61 -5.81 7.82
C GLU A 34 10.01 -7.19 7.53
N ASP A 35 10.67 -8.22 8.06
CA ASP A 35 10.16 -9.58 8.02
C ASP A 35 8.88 -9.71 8.85
N ALA A 36 7.89 -10.41 8.33
CA ALA A 36 6.62 -10.64 9.02
C ALA A 36 6.09 -12.05 8.77
N ARG A 37 5.26 -12.52 9.71
CA ARG A 37 4.54 -13.79 9.59
C ARG A 37 3.05 -13.56 9.80
N ILE A 38 2.26 -13.97 8.82
CA ILE A 38 0.79 -13.96 8.90
C ILE A 38 0.32 -15.36 9.24
N ASN A 39 -0.13 -15.57 10.48
CA ASN A 39 -0.73 -16.85 10.85
C ASN A 39 -2.04 -17.11 10.10
N PRO A 40 -2.44 -18.38 9.95
CA PRO A 40 -3.73 -18.76 9.38
C PRO A 40 -4.88 -17.96 9.98
N HIS A 41 -5.79 -17.47 9.13
CA HIS A 41 -7.01 -16.74 9.51
C HIS A 41 -6.80 -15.46 10.33
N LEU A 42 -5.57 -14.94 10.40
CA LEU A 42 -5.26 -13.69 11.10
C LEU A 42 -4.95 -12.56 10.13
N THR A 43 -5.18 -11.34 10.61
CA THR A 43 -4.72 -10.10 9.97
C THR A 43 -3.52 -9.56 10.73
N ILE A 44 -2.50 -9.10 10.00
CA ILE A 44 -1.41 -8.31 10.57
C ILE A 44 -1.30 -6.96 9.88
N VAL A 45 -0.61 -6.03 10.53
CA VAL A 45 -0.20 -4.75 9.95
C VAL A 45 1.28 -4.88 9.59
N VAL A 46 1.61 -4.73 8.31
CA VAL A 46 2.99 -4.74 7.80
C VAL A 46 3.43 -3.29 7.61
N THR A 47 4.58 -2.94 8.19
CA THR A 47 5.22 -1.63 8.04
C THR A 47 5.92 -1.52 6.69
N THR A 48 6.03 -0.30 6.18
CA THR A 48 6.66 -0.02 4.88
C THR A 48 7.76 1.02 4.98
N ASP A 49 7.86 1.71 6.12
CA ASP A 49 8.78 2.84 6.33
C ASP A 49 8.71 3.87 5.19
N LEU A 50 7.49 4.04 4.64
CA LEU A 50 7.16 4.91 3.53
C LEU A 50 6.06 5.88 3.98
N LYS A 51 6.21 7.15 3.65
CA LYS A 51 5.11 8.12 3.69
C LYS A 51 4.81 8.59 2.28
N VAL A 52 3.55 8.97 2.06
CA VAL A 52 3.11 9.47 0.77
C VAL A 52 2.27 10.72 0.95
N LEU A 53 2.58 11.76 0.18
CA LEU A 53 1.72 12.91 -0.01
C LEU A 53 1.11 12.80 -1.40
N LEU A 54 -0.23 12.77 -1.48
CA LEU A 54 -0.93 12.60 -2.74
C LEU A 54 -1.32 13.97 -3.33
N PRO A 55 -1.58 14.04 -4.65
CA PRO A 55 -2.16 15.23 -5.27
C PRO A 55 -3.49 15.61 -4.61
N TYR A 56 -3.75 16.91 -4.49
CA TYR A 56 -5.07 17.37 -4.02
C TYR A 56 -6.19 16.89 -4.95
N GLY A 57 -7.36 16.56 -4.38
CA GLY A 57 -8.47 16.00 -5.17
C GLY A 57 -8.29 14.52 -5.49
N SER A 58 -7.49 13.79 -4.71
CA SER A 58 -7.27 12.37 -4.88
C SER A 58 -7.32 11.60 -3.56
N PHE A 59 -7.44 10.29 -3.67
CA PHE A 59 -7.04 9.34 -2.63
C PHE A 59 -6.29 8.21 -3.30
N ALA A 60 -5.55 7.43 -2.53
CA ALA A 60 -4.98 6.19 -3.02
C ALA A 60 -5.65 4.99 -2.37
N LYS A 61 -5.78 3.91 -3.13
CA LYS A 61 -6.23 2.61 -2.62
C LYS A 61 -5.07 1.63 -2.60
N LEU A 62 -4.81 1.03 -1.44
CA LEU A 62 -3.98 -0.17 -1.35
C LEU A 62 -4.82 -1.38 -1.76
N GLU A 63 -4.39 -2.06 -2.81
CA GLU A 63 -5.14 -3.15 -3.44
C GLU A 63 -4.33 -4.43 -3.56
N THR A 64 -5.03 -5.55 -3.41
CA THR A 64 -4.44 -6.89 -3.49
C THR A 64 -4.08 -7.22 -4.94
N TRP A 65 -2.86 -7.70 -5.21
CA TRP A 65 -2.57 -8.30 -6.53
C TRP A 65 -3.24 -9.64 -6.69
N SER A 66 -3.59 -9.98 -7.94
CA SER A 66 -4.08 -11.32 -8.29
C SER A 66 -3.14 -12.44 -7.82
N SER A 67 -1.82 -12.25 -7.91
CA SER A 67 -0.84 -13.24 -7.47
C SER A 67 -0.81 -13.44 -5.94
N MET A 68 -1.21 -12.43 -5.16
CA MET A 68 -1.38 -12.56 -3.70
C MET A 68 -2.75 -13.14 -3.37
N ALA A 69 -3.80 -12.72 -4.08
CA ALA A 69 -5.14 -13.26 -3.92
C ALA A 69 -5.19 -14.77 -4.21
N ILE A 70 -4.49 -15.25 -5.24
CA ILE A 70 -4.36 -16.69 -5.55
C ILE A 70 -3.67 -17.47 -4.42
N LYS A 71 -2.81 -16.81 -3.64
CA LYS A 71 -2.17 -17.39 -2.44
C LYS A 71 -3.06 -17.30 -1.19
N GLY A 72 -4.30 -16.81 -1.32
CA GLY A 72 -5.23 -16.63 -0.21
C GLY A 72 -4.91 -15.44 0.68
N LEU A 73 -4.17 -14.45 0.18
CA LEU A 73 -3.90 -13.20 0.92
C LEU A 73 -4.82 -12.09 0.44
N GLN A 74 -5.26 -11.25 1.36
CA GLN A 74 -6.12 -10.11 1.06
C GLN A 74 -5.67 -8.87 1.82
N VAL A 75 -5.46 -7.77 1.09
CA VAL A 75 -5.28 -6.45 1.69
C VAL A 75 -6.64 -5.94 2.18
N GLN A 76 -6.68 -5.52 3.45
CA GLN A 76 -7.88 -4.97 4.09
C GLN A 76 -7.76 -3.45 4.25
N GLY A 77 -8.89 -2.75 4.17
CA GLY A 77 -8.92 -1.28 4.22
C GLY A 77 -8.19 -0.66 3.02
N GLY A 78 -7.26 0.25 3.29
CA GLY A 78 -6.34 0.77 2.29
C GLY A 78 -6.73 2.08 1.62
N ILE A 79 -7.73 2.81 2.12
CA ILE A 79 -7.98 4.20 1.69
C ILE A 79 -6.93 5.10 2.34
N ILE A 80 -6.15 5.79 1.50
CA ILE A 80 -5.14 6.76 1.91
C ILE A 80 -5.61 8.13 1.44
N ASP A 81 -5.99 8.98 2.38
CA ASP A 81 -6.39 10.35 2.11
C ASP A 81 -5.18 11.18 1.65
N TRP A 82 -5.43 12.20 0.84
CA TRP A 82 -4.35 13.02 0.27
C TRP A 82 -3.53 13.79 1.32
N ASP A 83 -4.13 14.08 2.47
CA ASP A 83 -3.53 14.78 3.60
C ASP A 83 -3.03 13.84 4.70
N TYR A 84 -3.02 12.53 4.45
CA TYR A 84 -2.48 11.55 5.39
C TYR A 84 -0.95 11.63 5.46
N CYS A 85 -0.42 12.19 6.57
CA CYS A 85 1.01 12.36 6.80
C CYS A 85 1.68 11.21 7.58
N GLY A 86 0.92 10.15 7.87
CA GLY A 86 1.42 8.98 8.59
C GLY A 86 2.25 8.06 7.71
N GLU A 87 2.87 7.06 8.33
CA GLU A 87 3.47 5.94 7.60
C GLU A 87 2.36 5.15 6.88
N LEU A 88 2.60 4.78 5.64
CA LEU A 88 1.80 3.85 4.88
C LEU A 88 1.96 2.46 5.51
N LYS A 89 0.87 1.88 6.00
CA LYS A 89 0.87 0.53 6.56
C LYS A 89 -0.10 -0.35 5.81
N VAL A 90 0.26 -1.61 5.64
CA VAL A 90 -0.54 -2.56 4.84
C VAL A 90 -1.16 -3.59 5.78
N MET A 91 -2.48 -3.60 5.87
CA MET A 91 -3.20 -4.65 6.59
C MET A 91 -3.42 -5.84 5.67
N ILE A 92 -2.84 -7.00 6.01
CA ILE A 92 -2.94 -8.21 5.20
C ILE A 92 -3.57 -9.31 6.02
N HIS A 93 -4.65 -9.88 5.49
CA HIS A 93 -5.34 -11.03 6.03
C HIS A 93 -4.95 -12.29 5.28
N ASN A 94 -4.76 -13.39 6.01
CA ASN A 94 -4.48 -14.71 5.45
C ASN A 94 -5.74 -15.59 5.56
N LEU A 95 -6.34 -15.91 4.41
CA LEU A 95 -7.56 -16.73 4.29
C LEU A 95 -7.28 -18.25 4.35
N THR A 96 -6.01 -18.65 4.45
CA THR A 96 -5.59 -20.05 4.35
C THR A 96 -5.33 -20.69 5.70
N ASP A 97 -5.19 -22.02 5.70
CA ASP A 97 -4.81 -22.82 6.88
C ASP A 97 -3.29 -22.89 7.12
N TYR A 98 -2.47 -22.20 6.31
CA TYR A 98 -1.01 -22.24 6.39
C TYR A 98 -0.43 -20.85 6.68
N PRO A 99 0.65 -20.73 7.47
CA PRO A 99 1.29 -19.44 7.69
C PRO A 99 1.89 -18.89 6.38
N TYR A 100 1.81 -17.58 6.21
CA TYR A 100 2.51 -16.86 5.14
C TYR A 100 3.67 -16.06 5.71
N TYR A 101 4.81 -16.09 5.02
CA TYR A 101 6.02 -15.36 5.40
C TYR A 101 6.27 -14.24 4.40
N ILE A 102 6.51 -13.05 4.93
CA ILE A 102 6.92 -11.84 4.20
C ILE A 102 8.34 -11.57 4.65
N ASN A 103 9.25 -11.35 3.72
CA ASN A 103 10.60 -10.88 4.00
C ASN A 103 10.68 -9.37 3.76
N ALA A 104 11.61 -8.70 4.42
CA ALA A 104 11.93 -7.31 4.12
C ALA A 104 12.24 -7.14 2.62
N GLY A 105 11.67 -6.11 2.00
CA GLY A 105 11.75 -5.87 0.56
C GLY A 105 10.77 -6.67 -0.30
N ASP A 106 10.03 -7.63 0.28
CA ASP A 106 8.97 -8.32 -0.47
C ASP A 106 7.88 -7.32 -0.86
N ARG A 107 7.39 -7.50 -2.06
CA ARG A 107 6.29 -6.71 -2.61
C ARG A 107 4.95 -7.19 -1.99
N ILE A 108 4.21 -6.30 -1.32
CA ILE A 108 3.05 -6.67 -0.47
C ILE A 108 1.69 -6.04 -0.83
N THR A 109 1.64 -4.92 -1.54
CA THR A 109 0.39 -4.35 -2.10
C THR A 109 0.68 -3.37 -3.22
N GLN A 110 -0.25 -3.13 -4.15
CA GLN A 110 -0.16 -1.98 -5.06
C GLN A 110 -0.94 -0.80 -4.49
N MET A 111 -0.42 0.41 -4.70
CA MET A 111 -1.11 1.66 -4.45
C MET A 111 -1.65 2.23 -5.76
N ILE A 112 -2.97 2.28 -5.89
CA ILE A 112 -3.67 2.80 -7.08
C ILE A 112 -4.22 4.18 -6.75
N LEU A 113 -3.86 5.19 -7.56
CA LEU A 113 -4.35 6.56 -7.39
C LEU A 113 -5.72 6.73 -8.02
N HIS A 114 -6.66 7.32 -7.28
CA HIS A 114 -7.99 7.68 -7.75
C HIS A 114 -8.19 9.18 -7.65
N GLN A 115 -8.70 9.78 -8.73
CA GLN A 115 -9.16 11.16 -8.73
C GLN A 115 -10.59 11.22 -8.19
N VAL A 116 -10.87 12.19 -7.31
CA VAL A 116 -12.21 12.38 -6.76
C VAL A 116 -12.64 13.83 -6.80
N GLY A 117 -13.92 14.03 -7.09
CA GLY A 117 -14.55 15.30 -6.75
C GLY A 117 -14.80 15.35 -5.24
N HIS A 118 -14.63 16.53 -4.64
CA HIS A 118 -15.08 16.82 -3.28
C HIS A 118 -16.35 17.69 -3.36
N PRO A 119 -17.54 17.10 -3.61
CA PRO A 119 -18.77 17.87 -3.63
C PRO A 119 -19.07 18.43 -2.23
N SER A 120 -19.51 19.68 -2.17
CA SER A 120 -20.09 20.24 -0.94
C SER A 120 -21.41 19.53 -0.62
N ILE A 121 -21.67 19.28 0.67
CA ILE A 121 -22.97 18.81 1.16
C ILE A 121 -23.95 19.98 1.21
#